data_AF-A0A433EA13-F1
#
_entry.id   AF-A0A433EA13-F1
#
_cell.length_a   1.000
_cell.length_b   1.000
_cell.length_c   1.000
_cell.angle_alpha   90.00
_cell.angle_beta   90.00
_cell.angle_gamma   90.00
#
_symmetry.space_group_name_H-M   'P 1'
#
loop_
_entity.id
_entity.type
_entity.pdbx_description
1 polymer ?
#
loop_
_entity_poly.entity_id
_entity_poly.type
_entity_poly.pdbx_seq_one_letter_code
_entity_poly.pdbx_strand_id
1 'polypeptide(L)'
;MNNTALRAGVPGRFGAWIRYGGDPITRKQLEFAVQNYSVAILQPWEQDAALYLKKNAPDMVVLAYKCLSSTRSYEPGPIYSSGVSWDTAQQALQNGKDLYARRTDGSLIEWRGYPQHYQMAVWNPDYRWYWMDSVVKELRDSPFDGVMGDNDIESDYYGLNLPIRNVDSMATVRAGLDHLIEYAGAELNKAGKILVPNIAEARLRWGKWEAHSAYGGGFEEVWLGWGAQEFLDSTYAMLQSRHIGRGAQGQVRLAYDEGLQRADRTAPKVTILRTPSGGPKAPVTGTDENLLYGLAGFWIFGGGRFTGIAATEHDSYNGTPFSPEMSYDLGTPAEAVKSDGAVHARAFTHGWAAINLGTTSRMVRVPSGLKDAAGNTPPSTLTLQAHQGVLYRK
;
A
#
# COMPACT_ATOMS: atom_id res chain seq x y z
N MET A 1 3.18 -23.26 -17.61
CA MET A 1 3.79 -23.27 -16.27
C MET A 1 2.71 -22.90 -15.27
N ASN A 2 2.24 -23.83 -14.45
CA ASN A 2 1.24 -23.55 -13.41
C ASN A 2 1.92 -22.77 -12.29
N ASN A 3 1.98 -21.45 -12.42
CA ASN A 3 2.52 -20.61 -11.36
C ASN A 3 1.47 -20.45 -10.25
N THR A 4 1.41 -21.44 -9.37
CA THR A 4 0.60 -21.48 -8.14
C THR A 4 1.15 -20.56 -7.04
N ALA A 5 1.80 -19.45 -7.42
CA ALA A 5 2.25 -18.45 -6.47
C ALA A 5 1.02 -17.83 -5.80
N LEU A 6 0.92 -17.96 -4.48
CA LEU A 6 -0.18 -17.39 -3.69
C LEU A 6 -0.10 -15.87 -3.57
N ARG A 7 0.97 -15.26 -4.11
CA ARG A 7 1.43 -13.90 -3.84
C ARG A 7 2.29 -13.35 -4.98
N ALA A 8 2.18 -12.06 -5.26
CA ALA A 8 3.03 -11.32 -6.19
C ALA A 8 4.34 -10.85 -5.54
N GLY A 9 5.34 -10.46 -6.34
CA GLY A 9 6.63 -9.98 -5.84
C GLY A 9 7.69 -11.07 -5.71
N VAL A 10 8.88 -10.68 -5.24
CA VAL A 10 10.03 -11.59 -5.16
C VAL A 10 9.85 -12.68 -4.09
N PRO A 11 10.06 -13.97 -4.41
CA PRO A 11 10.02 -15.06 -3.42
C PRO A 11 11.01 -14.84 -2.26
N GLY A 12 10.59 -15.20 -1.04
CA GLY A 12 11.43 -15.09 0.17
C GLY A 12 11.67 -13.66 0.68
N ARG A 13 11.09 -12.64 0.03
CA ARG A 13 11.16 -11.24 0.47
C ARG A 13 9.78 -10.73 0.83
N PHE A 14 9.71 -9.83 1.81
CA PHE A 14 8.45 -9.28 2.32
C PHE A 14 8.54 -7.78 2.60
N GLY A 15 9.67 -7.13 2.32
CA GLY A 15 9.78 -5.69 2.46
C GLY A 15 9.14 -4.93 1.28
N ALA A 16 8.51 -3.80 1.57
CA ALA A 16 8.06 -2.82 0.60
C ALA A 16 8.98 -1.59 0.65
N TRP A 17 9.44 -1.14 -0.52
CA TRP A 17 10.21 0.10 -0.62
C TRP A 17 9.32 1.26 -1.05
N ILE A 18 8.93 2.07 -0.08
CA ILE A 18 8.13 3.28 -0.32
C ILE A 18 9.10 4.44 -0.52
N ARG A 19 9.44 4.75 -1.78
CA ARG A 19 10.51 5.67 -2.16
C ARG A 19 10.02 6.73 -3.15
N TYR A 20 9.17 7.61 -2.67
CA TYR A 20 8.72 8.78 -3.42
C TYR A 20 9.02 10.12 -2.74
N GLY A 21 9.96 10.14 -1.79
CA GLY A 21 10.54 11.38 -1.29
C GLY A 21 11.38 12.11 -2.34
N GLY A 22 11.66 13.40 -2.11
CA GLY A 22 12.24 14.31 -3.11
C GLY A 22 13.74 14.16 -3.40
N ASP A 23 14.49 13.39 -2.61
CA ASP A 23 15.92 13.22 -2.86
C ASP A 23 16.15 12.31 -4.09
N PRO A 24 17.26 12.47 -4.84
CA PRO A 24 17.61 11.52 -5.90
C PRO A 24 17.79 10.10 -5.36
N ILE A 25 17.35 9.10 -6.13
CA ILE A 25 17.60 7.70 -5.80
C ILE A 25 19.05 7.34 -6.14
N THR A 26 19.79 6.88 -5.13
CA THR A 26 21.19 6.50 -5.32
C THR A 26 21.35 5.07 -5.82
N ARG A 27 22.48 4.80 -6.49
CA ARG A 27 22.87 3.45 -6.91
C ARG A 27 22.85 2.43 -5.77
N LYS A 28 23.37 2.83 -4.60
CA LYS A 28 23.42 2.00 -3.40
C LYS A 28 22.02 1.60 -2.91
N GLN A 29 21.05 2.53 -2.98
CA GLN A 29 19.67 2.24 -2.61
C GLN A 29 19.03 1.24 -3.59
N LEU A 30 19.30 1.36 -4.89
CA LEU A 30 18.81 0.41 -5.89
C LEU A 30 19.37 -1.00 -5.68
N GLU A 31 20.68 -1.12 -5.43
CA GLU A 31 21.31 -2.41 -5.13
C GLU A 31 20.77 -3.03 -3.85
N PHE A 32 20.57 -2.22 -2.82
CA PHE A 32 19.91 -2.66 -1.59
C PHE A 32 18.48 -3.13 -1.87
N ALA A 33 17.72 -2.40 -2.67
CA ALA A 33 16.35 -2.75 -2.99
C ALA A 33 16.23 -4.08 -3.73
N VAL A 34 17.09 -4.29 -4.73
CA VAL A 34 17.23 -5.54 -5.49
C VAL A 34 17.49 -6.75 -4.59
N GLN A 35 18.08 -6.56 -3.40
CA GLN A 35 18.37 -7.67 -2.49
C GLN A 35 17.25 -7.91 -1.46
N ASN A 36 16.50 -6.88 -1.07
CA ASN A 36 15.72 -6.90 0.16
C ASN A 36 14.21 -6.73 -0.04
N TYR A 37 13.76 -6.17 -1.16
CA TYR A 37 12.35 -5.82 -1.34
C TYR A 37 11.63 -6.69 -2.38
N SER A 38 10.31 -6.82 -2.19
CA SER A 38 9.39 -7.50 -3.11
C SER A 38 8.59 -6.54 -3.98
N VAL A 39 8.42 -5.32 -3.48
CA VAL A 39 7.69 -4.25 -4.14
C VAL A 39 8.39 -2.92 -3.92
N ALA A 40 8.39 -2.07 -4.92
CA ALA A 40 8.87 -0.69 -4.86
C ALA A 40 7.79 0.26 -5.37
N ILE A 41 7.63 1.39 -4.69
CA ILE A 41 6.78 2.50 -5.11
C ILE A 41 7.70 3.70 -5.31
N LEU A 42 7.81 4.18 -6.54
CA LEU A 42 8.71 5.27 -6.92
C LEU A 42 7.91 6.46 -7.47
N GLN A 43 8.52 7.63 -7.52
CA GLN A 43 7.96 8.73 -8.31
C GLN A 43 7.92 8.36 -9.81
N PRO A 44 6.96 8.88 -10.58
CA PRO A 44 6.75 8.48 -11.97
C PRO A 44 7.90 8.89 -12.91
N TRP A 45 8.70 9.90 -12.54
CA TRP A 45 9.90 10.29 -13.30
C TRP A 45 11.10 9.36 -13.07
N GLU A 46 11.04 8.45 -12.09
CA GLU A 46 12.14 7.52 -11.74
C GLU A 46 12.20 6.31 -12.70
N GLN A 47 12.12 6.56 -14.01
CA GLN A 47 12.06 5.52 -15.04
C GLN A 47 13.33 4.68 -15.10
N ASP A 48 14.51 5.30 -14.96
CA ASP A 48 15.79 4.59 -14.96
C ASP A 48 15.94 3.67 -13.74
N ALA A 49 15.47 4.12 -12.57
CA ALA A 49 15.40 3.30 -11.37
C ALA A 49 14.45 2.11 -11.56
N ALA A 50 13.27 2.34 -12.12
CA ALA A 50 12.32 1.28 -12.42
C ALA A 50 12.89 0.25 -13.41
N LEU A 51 13.50 0.70 -14.52
CA LEU A 51 14.20 -0.16 -15.49
C LEU A 51 15.30 -0.98 -14.82
N TYR A 52 16.10 -0.35 -13.96
CA TYR A 52 17.14 -1.04 -13.23
C TYR A 52 16.57 -2.14 -12.33
N LEU A 53 15.51 -1.85 -11.56
CA LEU A 53 14.87 -2.83 -10.68
C LEU A 53 14.30 -3.99 -11.49
N LYS A 54 13.54 -3.71 -12.58
CA LYS A 54 12.98 -4.77 -13.44
C LYS A 54 14.06 -5.63 -14.09
N LYS A 55 15.22 -5.06 -14.43
CA LYS A 55 16.35 -5.81 -14.99
C LYS A 55 17.01 -6.74 -13.97
N ASN A 56 17.15 -6.31 -12.71
CA ASN A 56 17.96 -7.02 -11.70
C ASN A 56 17.12 -7.81 -10.69
N ALA A 57 15.82 -7.54 -10.61
CA ALA A 57 14.83 -8.30 -9.84
C ALA A 57 13.51 -8.36 -10.64
N PRO A 58 13.42 -9.18 -11.71
CA PRO A 58 12.27 -9.19 -12.61
C PRO A 58 10.91 -9.46 -11.95
N ASP A 59 10.91 -10.23 -10.85
CA ASP A 59 9.71 -10.55 -10.07
C ASP A 59 9.32 -9.43 -9.09
N MET A 60 10.14 -8.40 -8.89
CA MET A 60 9.77 -7.24 -8.08
C MET A 60 8.65 -6.48 -8.77
N VAL A 61 7.60 -6.17 -8.02
CA VAL A 61 6.55 -5.26 -8.48
C VAL A 61 7.04 -3.82 -8.33
N VAL A 62 7.06 -3.06 -9.40
CA VAL A 62 7.50 -1.65 -9.39
C VAL A 62 6.34 -0.76 -9.82
N LEU A 63 5.88 0.10 -8.91
CA LEU A 63 4.72 0.97 -9.09
C LEU A 63 5.15 2.43 -9.18
N ALA A 64 4.51 3.17 -10.08
CA ALA A 64 4.59 4.63 -10.10
C ALA A 64 3.60 5.23 -9.11
N TYR A 65 4.02 6.20 -8.31
CA TYR A 65 3.14 7.00 -7.47
C TYR A 65 2.26 7.91 -8.35
N LYS A 66 0.94 7.89 -8.14
CA LYS A 66 0.01 8.87 -8.70
C LYS A 66 -1.06 9.23 -7.68
N CYS A 67 -1.24 10.51 -7.40
CA CYS A 67 -2.37 11.00 -6.61
C CYS A 67 -3.68 10.93 -7.41
N LEU A 68 -4.73 10.39 -6.79
CA LEU A 68 -6.09 10.24 -7.32
C LEU A 68 -6.96 11.48 -7.18
N SER A 69 -6.63 12.40 -6.28
CA SER A 69 -7.59 13.40 -5.79
C SER A 69 -7.03 14.82 -5.65
N SER A 70 -5.75 15.06 -5.94
CA SER A 70 -5.17 16.40 -6.00
C SER A 70 -4.25 16.63 -7.20
N THR A 71 -3.95 17.90 -7.42
CA THR A 71 -2.91 18.37 -8.34
C THR A 71 -2.00 19.38 -7.64
N ARG A 72 -0.81 19.63 -8.17
CA ARG A 72 0.23 20.47 -7.54
C ARG A 72 0.69 21.57 -8.48
N SER A 73 0.66 22.84 -8.03
CA SER A 73 1.05 23.97 -8.87
C SER A 73 2.57 24.19 -8.97
N TYR A 74 3.36 23.54 -8.11
CA TYR A 74 4.82 23.66 -8.11
C TYR A 74 5.54 22.62 -8.95
N GLU A 75 4.84 21.59 -9.45
CA GLU A 75 5.51 20.52 -10.19
C GLU A 75 5.97 21.02 -11.56
N PRO A 76 7.27 20.96 -11.87
CA PRO A 76 7.80 21.52 -13.12
C PRO A 76 7.47 20.66 -14.35
N GLY A 77 7.00 19.43 -14.16
CA GLY A 77 6.81 18.45 -15.24
C GLY A 77 8.14 17.96 -15.84
N PRO A 78 8.10 17.29 -16.99
CA PRO A 78 6.91 16.96 -17.80
C PRO A 78 6.15 15.71 -17.30
N ILE A 79 6.68 14.99 -16.31
CA ILE A 79 6.03 13.83 -15.68
C ILE A 79 5.61 14.24 -14.27
N TYR A 80 4.35 14.01 -13.92
CA TYR A 80 3.72 14.57 -12.72
C TYR A 80 3.33 13.48 -11.74
N SER A 81 3.30 13.80 -10.45
CA SER A 81 2.89 12.86 -9.40
C SER A 81 1.36 12.75 -9.24
N SER A 82 0.57 13.45 -10.07
CA SER A 82 -0.89 13.34 -10.16
C SER A 82 -1.30 12.85 -11.56
N GLY A 83 -2.47 12.21 -11.67
CA GLY A 83 -3.00 11.83 -12.98
C GLY A 83 -3.52 13.00 -13.80
N VAL A 84 -3.79 14.14 -13.16
CA VAL A 84 -4.07 15.43 -13.82
C VAL A 84 -3.11 16.47 -13.27
N SER A 85 -2.20 16.96 -14.11
CA SER A 85 -1.26 18.02 -13.75
C SER A 85 -1.97 19.37 -13.60
N TRP A 86 -1.31 20.32 -12.92
CA TRP A 86 -1.84 21.67 -12.76
C TRP A 86 -2.08 22.33 -14.13
N ASP A 87 -1.11 22.20 -15.04
CA ASP A 87 -1.23 22.77 -16.39
C ASP A 87 -2.39 22.15 -17.18
N THR A 88 -2.59 20.84 -17.05
CA THR A 88 -3.73 20.14 -17.68
C THR A 88 -5.05 20.66 -17.14
N ALA A 89 -5.15 20.84 -15.82
CA ALA A 89 -6.36 21.36 -15.18
C ALA A 89 -6.63 22.82 -15.57
N GLN A 90 -5.59 23.65 -15.66
CA GLN A 90 -5.70 25.05 -16.12
C GLN A 90 -6.14 25.14 -17.60
N GLN A 91 -5.58 24.30 -18.47
CA GLN A 91 -5.99 24.23 -19.88
C GLN A 91 -7.44 23.73 -20.03
N ALA A 92 -7.84 22.72 -19.25
CA ALA A 92 -9.22 22.25 -19.23
C ALA A 92 -10.18 23.38 -18.78
N LEU A 93 -9.80 24.15 -17.76
CA LEU A 93 -10.58 25.29 -17.28
C LEU A 93 -10.76 26.36 -18.36
N GLN A 94 -9.70 26.70 -19.11
CA GLN A 94 -9.78 27.63 -20.24
C GLN A 94 -10.74 27.14 -21.34
N ASN A 95 -10.88 25.82 -21.48
CA ASN A 95 -11.82 25.18 -22.40
C ASN A 95 -13.22 24.93 -21.79
N GLY A 96 -13.52 25.55 -20.64
CA GLY A 96 -14.82 25.46 -19.98
C GLY A 96 -15.04 24.19 -19.13
N LYS A 97 -13.99 23.39 -18.92
CA LYS A 97 -14.02 22.18 -18.07
C LYS A 97 -13.31 22.43 -16.74
N ASP A 98 -14.08 22.78 -15.73
CA ASP A 98 -13.55 23.01 -14.39
C ASP A 98 -13.34 21.68 -13.64
N LEU A 99 -12.09 21.22 -13.61
CA LEU A 99 -11.71 19.96 -12.97
C LEU A 99 -11.43 20.09 -11.46
N TYR A 100 -11.34 21.33 -10.95
CA TYR A 100 -11.06 21.60 -9.55
C TYR A 100 -12.30 21.43 -8.68
N ALA A 101 -12.10 20.97 -7.44
CA ALA A 101 -13.08 21.18 -6.40
C ALA A 101 -13.04 22.64 -5.95
N ARG A 102 -14.21 23.24 -5.70
CA ARG A 102 -14.31 24.65 -5.29
C ARG A 102 -15.11 24.80 -4.03
N ARG A 103 -14.72 25.77 -3.20
CA ARG A 103 -15.55 26.30 -2.13
C ARG A 103 -16.84 26.89 -2.71
N THR A 104 -17.83 27.12 -1.85
CA THR A 104 -19.11 27.73 -2.24
C THR A 104 -18.95 29.14 -2.81
N ASP A 105 -17.90 29.88 -2.42
CA ASP A 105 -17.51 31.18 -2.99
C ASP A 105 -16.73 31.08 -4.31
N GLY A 106 -16.44 29.87 -4.81
CA GLY A 106 -15.72 29.62 -6.04
C GLY A 106 -14.19 29.55 -5.91
N SER A 107 -13.62 29.78 -4.72
CA SER A 107 -12.18 29.64 -4.50
C SER A 107 -11.70 28.18 -4.59
N LEU A 108 -10.43 28.00 -4.93
CA LEU A 108 -9.78 26.69 -4.93
C LEU A 108 -9.62 26.17 -3.50
N ILE A 109 -9.62 24.85 -3.35
CA ILE A 109 -9.42 24.19 -2.06
C ILE A 109 -7.98 23.67 -2.01
N GLU A 110 -7.14 24.32 -1.22
CA GLU A 110 -5.80 23.85 -0.90
C GLU A 110 -5.85 22.88 0.30
N TRP A 111 -5.10 21.79 0.24
CA TRP A 111 -5.07 20.76 1.29
C TRP A 111 -4.36 21.26 2.55
N ARG A 112 -4.96 21.01 3.72
CA ARG A 112 -4.34 21.29 5.02
C ARG A 112 -3.06 20.47 5.16
N GLY A 113 -1.96 21.15 5.50
CA GLY A 113 -0.65 20.53 5.69
C GLY A 113 0.16 20.34 4.40
N TYR A 114 -0.45 20.55 3.23
CA TYR A 114 0.18 20.39 1.93
C TYR A 114 -0.04 21.64 1.06
N PRO A 115 0.74 22.71 1.28
CA PRO A 115 0.67 23.90 0.44
C PRO A 115 0.79 23.55 -1.04
N GLN A 116 0.07 24.30 -1.86
CA GLN A 116 0.01 24.20 -3.32
C GLN A 116 -0.51 22.84 -3.84
N HIS A 117 -1.12 22.03 -2.98
CA HIS A 117 -1.90 20.86 -3.36
C HIS A 117 -3.37 21.23 -3.41
N TYR A 118 -3.99 21.11 -4.58
CA TYR A 118 -5.37 21.53 -4.81
C TYR A 118 -6.27 20.32 -5.01
N GLN A 119 -7.37 20.27 -4.26
CA GLN A 119 -8.38 19.22 -4.37
C GLN A 119 -9.01 19.25 -5.77
N MET A 120 -9.09 18.08 -6.40
CA MET A 120 -9.77 17.89 -7.65
C MET A 120 -11.20 17.39 -7.43
N ALA A 121 -12.11 17.71 -8.35
CA ALA A 121 -13.49 17.27 -8.29
C ALA A 121 -13.61 15.81 -8.74
N VAL A 122 -13.26 14.85 -7.89
CA VAL A 122 -13.26 13.40 -8.20
C VAL A 122 -14.64 12.86 -8.61
N TRP A 123 -15.72 13.57 -8.27
CA TRP A 123 -17.09 13.29 -8.71
C TRP A 123 -17.40 13.79 -10.13
N ASN A 124 -16.57 14.68 -10.68
CA ASN A 124 -16.72 15.18 -12.04
C ASN A 124 -16.27 14.10 -13.05
N PRO A 125 -17.15 13.64 -13.97
CA PRO A 125 -16.77 12.65 -14.97
C PRO A 125 -15.63 13.10 -15.90
N ASP A 126 -15.52 14.40 -16.21
CA ASP A 126 -14.39 14.92 -17.00
C ASP A 126 -13.08 14.70 -16.25
N TYR A 127 -13.01 15.05 -14.96
CA TYR A 127 -11.79 14.83 -14.16
C TYR A 127 -11.36 13.36 -14.18
N ARG A 128 -12.31 12.45 -13.97
CA ARG A 128 -12.03 11.01 -13.98
C ARG A 128 -11.51 10.53 -15.34
N TRP A 129 -12.08 11.05 -16.42
CA TRP A 129 -11.62 10.76 -17.77
C TRP A 129 -10.20 11.30 -18.01
N TYR A 130 -9.92 12.56 -17.66
CA TYR A 130 -8.59 13.15 -17.81
C TYR A 130 -7.53 12.39 -17.01
N TRP A 131 -7.86 12.00 -15.77
CA TRP A 131 -6.96 11.22 -14.93
C TRP A 131 -6.65 9.87 -15.58
N MET A 132 -7.69 9.11 -15.95
CA MET A 132 -7.55 7.78 -16.55
C MET A 132 -6.76 7.83 -17.86
N ASP A 133 -7.12 8.76 -18.76
CA ASP A 133 -6.53 8.84 -20.10
C ASP A 133 -5.04 9.21 -20.02
N SER A 134 -4.70 10.18 -19.18
CA SER A 134 -3.31 10.62 -18.98
C SER A 134 -2.46 9.51 -18.37
N VAL A 135 -2.97 8.85 -17.33
CA VAL A 135 -2.22 7.78 -16.63
C VAL A 135 -2.06 6.55 -17.52
N VAL A 136 -3.10 6.12 -18.23
CA VAL A 136 -3.01 4.95 -19.14
C VAL A 136 -2.03 5.23 -20.28
N LYS A 137 -2.04 6.44 -20.85
CA LYS A 137 -1.07 6.84 -21.90
C LYS A 137 0.35 6.84 -21.38
N GLU A 138 0.60 7.44 -20.22
CA GLU A 138 1.92 7.50 -19.61
C GLU A 138 2.46 6.11 -19.28
N LEU A 139 1.64 5.25 -18.68
CA LEU A 139 2.10 3.97 -18.14
C LEU A 139 2.29 2.89 -19.20
N ARG A 140 1.54 2.93 -20.32
CA ARG A 140 1.49 1.87 -21.34
C ARG A 140 2.88 1.36 -21.73
N ASP A 141 3.77 2.27 -22.10
CA ASP A 141 5.12 1.94 -22.58
C ASP A 141 6.20 2.19 -21.49
N SER A 142 5.78 2.43 -20.26
CA SER A 142 6.68 2.67 -19.12
C SER A 142 7.23 1.35 -18.54
N PRO A 143 8.37 1.40 -17.83
CA PRO A 143 8.94 0.24 -17.12
C PRO A 143 8.16 -0.19 -15.89
N PHE A 144 7.20 0.60 -15.42
CA PHE A 144 6.40 0.29 -14.24
C PHE A 144 5.41 -0.85 -14.53
N ASP A 145 5.18 -1.71 -13.56
CA ASP A 145 4.14 -2.75 -13.62
C ASP A 145 2.73 -2.14 -13.44
N GLY A 146 2.65 -0.91 -12.92
CA GLY A 146 1.40 -0.23 -12.64
C GLY A 146 1.55 1.02 -11.79
N VAL A 147 0.48 1.40 -11.11
CA VAL A 147 0.38 2.63 -10.32
C VAL A 147 -0.02 2.31 -8.89
N MET A 148 0.66 2.94 -7.92
CA MET A 148 0.10 3.13 -6.58
C MET A 148 -0.71 4.42 -6.60
N GLY A 149 -2.04 4.26 -6.55
CA GLY A 149 -3.01 5.35 -6.65
C GLY A 149 -3.26 5.95 -5.26
N ASP A 150 -2.52 6.99 -4.90
CA ASP A 150 -2.61 7.58 -3.59
C ASP A 150 -3.88 8.44 -3.40
N ASN A 151 -4.31 8.61 -2.16
CA ASN A 151 -5.44 9.46 -1.78
C ASN A 151 -6.80 8.99 -2.31
N ASP A 152 -7.09 7.69 -2.15
CA ASP A 152 -8.46 7.11 -2.17
C ASP A 152 -9.19 7.42 -0.85
N ILE A 153 -9.43 8.72 -0.65
CA ILE A 153 -9.90 9.31 0.61
C ILE A 153 -11.20 8.67 1.13
N GLU A 154 -11.19 8.23 2.39
CA GLU A 154 -12.40 7.79 3.10
C GLU A 154 -12.99 8.90 4.00
N SER A 155 -12.14 9.59 4.78
CA SER A 155 -12.53 10.67 5.70
C SER A 155 -11.84 12.00 5.34
N ASP A 156 -12.30 13.13 5.88
CA ASP A 156 -11.76 14.46 5.55
C ASP A 156 -10.40 14.75 6.25
N TYR A 157 -9.32 14.12 5.79
CA TYR A 157 -7.97 14.34 6.34
C TYR A 157 -7.36 15.68 5.91
N TYR A 158 -7.79 16.19 4.75
CA TYR A 158 -7.18 17.37 4.10
C TYR A 158 -7.92 18.67 4.38
N GLY A 159 -8.99 18.64 5.18
CA GLY A 159 -9.74 19.83 5.54
C GLY A 159 -10.51 20.42 4.35
N LEU A 160 -11.21 19.57 3.60
CA LEU A 160 -12.18 19.99 2.59
C LEU A 160 -13.28 20.86 3.20
N ASN A 161 -13.61 20.63 4.48
CA ASN A 161 -14.55 21.43 5.26
C ASN A 161 -15.90 21.57 4.54
N LEU A 162 -16.53 20.43 4.30
CA LEU A 162 -17.83 20.34 3.62
C LEU A 162 -18.93 21.12 4.38
N PRO A 163 -19.95 21.66 3.68
CA PRO A 163 -20.20 21.52 2.24
C PRO A 163 -19.28 22.39 1.38
N ILE A 164 -19.00 21.90 0.17
CA ILE A 164 -18.33 22.65 -0.90
C ILE A 164 -19.25 22.71 -2.12
N ARG A 165 -18.86 23.40 -3.18
CA ARG A 165 -19.73 23.59 -4.34
C ARG A 165 -20.18 22.23 -4.91
N ASN A 166 -21.49 22.01 -4.95
CA ASN A 166 -22.16 20.79 -5.44
C ASN A 166 -21.84 19.51 -4.65
N VAL A 167 -21.27 19.60 -3.44
CA VAL A 167 -20.93 18.45 -2.62
C VAL A 167 -21.23 18.72 -1.15
N ASP A 168 -22.23 18.02 -0.63
CA ASP A 168 -22.68 18.18 0.76
C ASP A 168 -21.93 17.29 1.76
N SER A 169 -21.40 16.15 1.32
CA SER A 169 -20.77 15.17 2.21
C SER A 169 -19.67 14.35 1.53
N MET A 170 -18.84 13.70 2.35
CA MET A 170 -17.80 12.78 1.89
C MET A 170 -18.36 11.58 1.11
N ALA A 171 -19.67 11.31 1.17
CA ALA A 171 -20.30 10.27 0.36
C ALA A 171 -20.12 10.54 -1.15
N THR A 172 -20.25 11.79 -1.59
CA THR A 172 -20.07 12.15 -3.01
C THR A 172 -18.61 12.03 -3.44
N VAL A 173 -17.66 12.40 -2.56
CA VAL A 173 -16.22 12.24 -2.82
C VAL A 173 -15.87 10.76 -2.98
N ARG A 174 -16.32 9.92 -2.05
CA ARG A 174 -16.12 8.46 -2.09
C ARG A 174 -16.73 7.84 -3.34
N ALA A 175 -17.98 8.17 -3.69
CA ALA A 175 -18.60 7.68 -4.91
C ALA A 175 -17.82 8.11 -6.19
N GLY A 176 -17.25 9.32 -6.18
CA GLY A 176 -16.36 9.79 -7.24
C GLY A 176 -15.12 8.90 -7.39
N LEU A 177 -14.46 8.58 -6.28
CA LEU A 177 -13.27 7.72 -6.22
C LEU A 177 -13.58 6.26 -6.57
N ASP A 178 -14.70 5.70 -6.09
CA ASP A 178 -15.15 4.35 -6.42
C ASP A 178 -15.21 4.17 -7.97
N HIS A 179 -15.84 5.13 -8.65
CA HIS A 179 -15.89 5.14 -10.11
C HIS A 179 -14.53 5.39 -10.77
N LEU A 180 -13.71 6.30 -10.23
CA LEU A 180 -12.36 6.55 -10.78
C LEU A 180 -11.52 5.28 -10.75
N ILE A 181 -11.50 4.57 -9.62
CA ILE A 181 -10.74 3.33 -9.43
C ILE A 181 -11.27 2.23 -10.33
N GLU A 182 -12.59 2.07 -10.45
CA GLU A 182 -13.22 1.12 -11.36
C GLU A 182 -12.79 1.36 -12.81
N TYR A 183 -12.98 2.58 -13.32
CA TYR A 183 -12.68 2.88 -14.72
C TYR A 183 -11.18 2.86 -15.01
N ALA A 184 -10.37 3.52 -14.17
CA ALA A 184 -8.93 3.56 -14.38
C ALA A 184 -8.29 2.18 -14.23
N GLY A 185 -8.71 1.39 -13.23
CA GLY A 185 -8.21 0.05 -13.02
C GLY A 185 -8.54 -0.88 -14.19
N ALA A 186 -9.76 -0.79 -14.73
CA ALA A 186 -10.15 -1.58 -15.91
C ALA A 186 -9.31 -1.21 -17.16
N GLU A 187 -9.07 0.08 -17.41
CA GLU A 187 -8.27 0.52 -18.57
C GLU A 187 -6.77 0.25 -18.40
N LEU A 188 -6.22 0.37 -17.18
CA LEU A 188 -4.86 -0.04 -16.89
C LEU A 188 -4.67 -1.55 -17.12
N ASN A 189 -5.62 -2.38 -16.65
CA ASN A 189 -5.55 -3.83 -16.88
C ASN A 189 -5.56 -4.18 -18.37
N LYS A 190 -6.33 -3.44 -19.19
CA LYS A 190 -6.32 -3.57 -20.67
C LYS A 190 -5.02 -3.10 -21.31
N ALA A 191 -4.25 -2.26 -20.63
CA ALA A 191 -2.89 -1.86 -21.01
C ALA A 191 -1.80 -2.76 -20.39
N GLY A 192 -2.19 -3.84 -19.70
CA GLY A 192 -1.25 -4.76 -19.06
C GLY A 192 -0.64 -4.23 -17.77
N LYS A 193 -1.26 -3.22 -17.14
CA LYS A 193 -0.77 -2.53 -15.94
C LYS A 193 -1.75 -2.71 -14.78
N ILE A 194 -1.25 -2.75 -13.56
CA ILE A 194 -2.10 -2.85 -12.35
C ILE A 194 -2.40 -1.49 -11.72
N LEU A 195 -3.55 -1.40 -11.04
CA LEU A 195 -3.86 -0.30 -10.12
C LEU A 195 -3.88 -0.82 -8.67
N VAL A 196 -3.09 -0.18 -7.81
CA VAL A 196 -3.00 -0.45 -6.38
C VAL A 196 -3.36 0.84 -5.62
N PRO A 197 -4.65 1.11 -5.34
CA PRO A 197 -5.01 2.32 -4.61
C PRO A 197 -4.51 2.27 -3.16
N ASN A 198 -4.10 3.43 -2.61
CA ASN A 198 -3.95 3.66 -1.18
C ASN A 198 -5.35 3.76 -0.57
N ILE A 199 -5.98 2.60 -0.41
CA ILE A 199 -7.38 2.49 0.01
C ILE A 199 -7.58 3.22 1.33
N ALA A 200 -6.58 3.08 2.21
CA ALA A 200 -6.49 3.58 3.56
C ALA A 200 -7.74 3.26 4.40
N GLU A 201 -7.59 3.05 5.70
CA GLU A 201 -8.75 2.86 6.57
C GLU A 201 -9.71 1.72 6.15
N ALA A 202 -9.18 0.56 5.73
CA ALA A 202 -9.97 -0.56 5.21
C ALA A 202 -11.13 -1.02 6.14
N ARG A 203 -11.04 -0.65 7.42
CA ARG A 203 -12.01 -0.93 8.49
C ARG A 203 -13.31 -0.10 8.45
N LEU A 204 -13.33 1.05 7.77
CA LEU A 204 -14.45 2.00 7.88
C LEU A 204 -15.62 1.68 6.94
N ARG A 205 -15.36 1.07 5.78
CA ARG A 205 -16.39 0.78 4.79
C ARG A 205 -16.31 -0.66 4.31
N TRP A 206 -17.31 -1.45 4.70
CA TRP A 206 -17.41 -2.84 4.29
C TRP A 206 -17.42 -2.98 2.76
N GLY A 207 -16.59 -3.88 2.22
CA GLY A 207 -16.53 -4.17 0.80
C GLY A 207 -15.65 -3.22 -0.03
N LYS A 208 -15.26 -2.04 0.50
CA LYS A 208 -14.38 -1.10 -0.20
C LYS A 208 -13.07 -1.77 -0.60
N TRP A 209 -12.45 -2.48 0.34
CA TRP A 209 -11.16 -3.11 0.07
C TRP A 209 -11.24 -4.15 -1.05
N GLU A 210 -12.23 -5.05 -0.99
CA GLU A 210 -12.45 -6.04 -2.05
C GLU A 210 -12.71 -5.41 -3.42
N ALA A 211 -13.53 -4.35 -3.48
CA ALA A 211 -13.87 -3.65 -4.71
C ALA A 211 -12.65 -2.91 -5.30
N HIS A 212 -11.94 -2.14 -4.48
CA HIS A 212 -10.86 -1.27 -4.95
C HIS A 212 -9.59 -2.07 -5.27
N SER A 213 -9.37 -3.21 -4.58
CA SER A 213 -8.24 -4.09 -4.86
C SER A 213 -8.43 -5.03 -6.05
N ALA A 214 -9.59 -5.00 -6.71
CA ALA A 214 -9.89 -5.89 -7.83
C ALA A 214 -8.96 -5.70 -9.04
N TYR A 215 -8.34 -4.53 -9.18
CA TYR A 215 -7.59 -4.11 -10.36
C TYR A 215 -6.07 -4.26 -10.25
N GLY A 216 -5.58 -4.93 -9.21
CA GLY A 216 -4.14 -5.03 -9.03
C GLY A 216 -3.72 -5.35 -7.61
N GLY A 217 -4.51 -4.90 -6.64
CA GLY A 217 -4.21 -5.04 -5.22
C GLY A 217 -4.54 -3.77 -4.45
N GLY A 218 -4.05 -3.63 -3.23
CA GLY A 218 -4.34 -2.47 -2.38
C GLY A 218 -3.17 -2.12 -1.47
N PHE A 219 -3.07 -0.84 -1.13
CA PHE A 219 -2.14 -0.30 -0.16
C PHE A 219 -2.89 0.21 1.07
N GLU A 220 -2.43 -0.17 2.27
CA GLU A 220 -2.91 0.33 3.55
C GLU A 220 -1.78 1.08 4.25
N GLU A 221 -1.86 2.40 4.27
CA GLU A 221 -0.84 3.28 4.84
C GLU A 221 -0.86 3.33 6.39
N VAL A 222 -1.99 2.96 6.99
CA VAL A 222 -2.24 3.02 8.44
C VAL A 222 -2.53 1.62 8.99
N TRP A 223 -1.65 0.67 8.66
CA TRP A 223 -1.77 -0.72 9.09
C TRP A 223 -1.64 -0.81 10.62
N LEU A 224 -2.72 -1.25 11.29
CA LEU A 224 -2.86 -1.41 12.74
C LEU A 224 -2.67 -0.14 13.59
N GLY A 225 -2.44 1.04 13.00
CA GLY A 225 -2.31 2.31 13.70
C GLY A 225 -2.19 3.51 12.77
N TRP A 226 -2.61 4.66 13.26
CA TRP A 226 -2.53 5.96 12.59
C TRP A 226 -1.17 6.63 12.71
N GLY A 227 -0.54 6.44 13.86
CA GLY A 227 0.72 7.05 14.21
C GLY A 227 1.53 6.12 15.09
N ALA A 228 2.75 6.51 15.42
CA ALA A 228 3.69 5.67 16.14
C ALA A 228 3.20 5.22 17.53
N GLN A 229 2.25 5.95 18.13
CA GLN A 229 1.62 5.63 19.41
C GLN A 229 0.07 5.60 19.33
N GLU A 230 -0.49 5.70 18.12
CA GLU A 230 -1.93 5.77 17.89
C GLU A 230 -2.43 4.47 17.25
N PHE A 231 -2.42 3.40 18.03
CA PHE A 231 -2.84 2.07 17.58
C PHE A 231 -4.37 2.00 17.42
N LEU A 232 -4.82 1.19 16.46
CA LEU A 232 -6.23 0.84 16.35
C LEU A 232 -6.63 -0.04 17.54
N ASP A 233 -7.85 0.13 18.04
CA ASP A 233 -8.39 -0.84 18.99
C ASP A 233 -8.54 -2.21 18.33
N SER A 234 -8.54 -3.26 19.17
CA SER A 234 -8.59 -4.65 18.70
C SER A 234 -9.76 -4.96 17.75
N THR A 235 -10.93 -4.30 17.90
CA THR A 235 -12.08 -4.50 17.01
C THR A 235 -11.77 -3.93 15.63
N TYR A 236 -11.29 -2.69 15.58
CA TYR A 236 -10.93 -2.02 14.32
C TYR A 236 -9.73 -2.67 13.63
N ALA A 237 -8.71 -3.11 14.38
CA ALA A 237 -7.59 -3.88 13.86
C ALA A 237 -8.04 -5.21 13.24
N MET A 238 -8.98 -5.92 13.87
CA MET A 238 -9.55 -7.16 13.33
C MET A 238 -10.43 -6.91 12.10
N LEU A 239 -11.22 -5.83 12.07
CA LEU A 239 -11.98 -5.45 10.88
C LEU A 239 -11.04 -5.14 9.70
N GLN A 240 -10.02 -4.29 9.92
CA GLN A 240 -9.00 -3.96 8.93
C GLN A 240 -8.37 -5.26 8.38
N SER A 241 -7.90 -6.13 9.27
CA SER A 241 -7.26 -7.40 8.92
C SER A 241 -8.16 -8.31 8.07
N ARG A 242 -9.45 -8.41 8.40
CA ARG A 242 -10.41 -9.24 7.67
C ARG A 242 -10.69 -8.69 6.28
N HIS A 243 -10.87 -7.38 6.15
CA HIS A 243 -11.11 -6.71 4.87
C HIS A 243 -9.92 -6.89 3.93
N ILE A 244 -8.72 -6.61 4.43
CA ILE A 244 -7.48 -6.76 3.66
C ILE A 244 -7.28 -8.23 3.25
N GLY A 245 -7.42 -9.16 4.20
CA GLY A 245 -7.28 -10.60 3.96
C GLY A 245 -8.24 -11.15 2.90
N ARG A 246 -9.46 -10.61 2.78
CA ARG A 246 -10.41 -11.00 1.71
C ARG A 246 -10.04 -10.39 0.36
N GLY A 247 -9.72 -9.10 0.28
CA GLY A 247 -9.38 -8.49 -1.01
C GLY A 247 -8.05 -8.97 -1.59
N ALA A 248 -7.12 -9.44 -0.75
CA ALA A 248 -5.87 -10.07 -1.18
C ALA A 248 -6.07 -11.42 -1.91
N GLN A 249 -7.29 -11.98 -1.91
CA GLN A 249 -7.58 -13.23 -2.61
C GLN A 249 -7.80 -13.03 -4.11
N GLY A 250 -7.55 -14.10 -4.86
CA GLY A 250 -7.78 -14.18 -6.29
C GLY A 250 -6.60 -13.68 -7.12
N GLN A 251 -6.87 -13.49 -8.41
CA GLN A 251 -5.91 -13.01 -9.39
C GLN A 251 -6.49 -11.81 -10.12
N VAL A 252 -5.61 -10.93 -10.60
CA VAL A 252 -5.94 -9.89 -11.58
C VAL A 252 -5.66 -10.42 -12.98
N ARG A 253 -6.50 -10.09 -13.95
CA ARG A 253 -6.32 -10.41 -15.37
C ARG A 253 -5.81 -9.18 -16.10
N LEU A 254 -4.70 -9.34 -16.80
CA LEU A 254 -3.99 -8.30 -17.53
C LEU A 254 -3.92 -8.68 -19.01
N ALA A 255 -4.24 -7.73 -19.88
CA ALA A 255 -4.00 -7.88 -21.31
C ALA A 255 -2.49 -7.87 -21.57
N TYR A 256 -2.05 -8.69 -22.52
CA TYR A 256 -0.66 -8.79 -22.92
C TYR A 256 -0.58 -9.04 -24.42
N ASP A 257 0.29 -8.31 -25.11
CA ASP A 257 0.52 -8.49 -26.54
C ASP A 257 1.65 -9.52 -26.75
N GLU A 258 1.33 -10.66 -27.34
CA GLU A 258 2.30 -11.67 -27.81
C GLU A 258 2.39 -11.60 -29.35
N GLY A 259 3.24 -10.72 -29.85
CA GLY A 259 3.38 -10.48 -31.29
C GLY A 259 2.13 -9.78 -31.87
N LEU A 260 1.42 -10.45 -32.77
CA LEU A 260 0.17 -9.95 -33.38
C LEU A 260 -1.10 -10.42 -32.65
N GLN A 261 -0.97 -11.18 -31.55
CA GLN A 261 -2.11 -11.71 -30.81
C GLN A 261 -2.23 -11.06 -29.43
N ARG A 262 -3.45 -10.68 -29.06
CA ARG A 262 -3.80 -10.34 -27.67
C ARG A 262 -4.05 -11.62 -26.89
N ALA A 263 -3.31 -11.78 -25.80
CA ALA A 263 -3.52 -12.81 -24.80
C ALA A 263 -3.80 -12.16 -23.44
N ASP A 264 -4.28 -12.96 -22.50
CA ASP A 264 -4.45 -12.55 -21.12
C ASP A 264 -3.49 -13.32 -20.21
N ARG A 265 -2.89 -12.60 -19.26
CA ARG A 265 -2.11 -13.17 -18.17
C ARG A 265 -2.83 -12.92 -16.86
N THR A 266 -2.80 -13.89 -15.97
CA THR A 266 -3.27 -13.70 -14.60
C THR A 266 -2.10 -13.59 -13.64
N ALA A 267 -2.22 -12.70 -12.66
CA ALA A 267 -1.22 -12.49 -11.61
C ALA A 267 -1.90 -12.41 -10.24
N PRO A 268 -1.24 -12.82 -9.15
CA PRO A 268 -1.76 -12.57 -7.80
C PRO A 268 -1.89 -11.06 -7.54
N LYS A 269 -2.85 -10.67 -6.72
CA LYS A 269 -2.99 -9.28 -6.29
C LYS A 269 -1.83 -8.85 -5.39
N VAL A 270 -1.51 -7.55 -5.42
CA VAL A 270 -0.42 -6.91 -4.69
C VAL A 270 -0.96 -6.25 -3.43
N THR A 271 -0.70 -6.82 -2.25
CA THR A 271 -1.10 -6.21 -0.98
C THR A 271 0.11 -5.60 -0.29
N ILE A 272 0.09 -4.28 -0.13
CA ILE A 272 1.17 -3.50 0.48
C ILE A 272 0.65 -2.92 1.79
N LEU A 273 1.44 -3.04 2.86
CA LEU A 273 1.09 -2.48 4.16
C LEU A 273 2.20 -1.51 4.60
N ARG A 274 1.84 -0.39 5.19
CA ARG A 274 2.77 0.46 5.93
C ARG A 274 2.28 0.59 7.35
N THR A 275 3.16 0.29 8.29
CA THR A 275 2.94 0.62 9.70
C THR A 275 3.68 1.91 10.03
N PRO A 276 3.12 2.80 10.87
CA PRO A 276 3.85 3.96 11.35
C PRO A 276 5.09 3.55 12.15
N SER A 277 6.28 4.02 11.77
CA SER A 277 7.49 3.87 12.58
C SER A 277 7.61 5.00 13.60
N GLY A 278 8.39 4.77 14.66
CA GLY A 278 8.61 5.73 15.73
C GLY A 278 8.41 5.14 17.14
N GLY A 279 8.33 3.82 17.23
CA GLY A 279 8.27 3.10 18.51
C GLY A 279 9.67 2.81 19.08
N PRO A 280 9.74 2.27 20.31
CA PRO A 280 10.95 1.69 20.86
C PRO A 280 11.55 0.64 19.93
N LYS A 281 12.85 0.37 20.10
CA LYS A 281 13.49 -0.78 19.45
C LYS A 281 13.33 -2.01 20.35
N ALA A 282 12.93 -3.13 19.75
CA ALA A 282 12.81 -4.40 20.43
C ALA A 282 14.18 -4.78 21.04
N PRO A 283 14.28 -5.07 22.34
CA PRO A 283 15.56 -5.30 23.01
C PRO A 283 16.38 -6.46 22.42
N VAL A 284 15.70 -7.46 21.87
CA VAL A 284 16.34 -8.68 21.33
C VAL A 284 16.87 -8.45 19.92
N THR A 285 16.14 -7.75 19.07
CA THR A 285 16.44 -7.68 17.63
C THR A 285 16.94 -6.32 17.18
N GLY A 286 16.73 -5.26 17.97
CA GLY A 286 16.99 -3.87 17.58
C GLY A 286 15.98 -3.32 16.55
N THR A 287 15.01 -4.13 16.15
CA THR A 287 13.97 -3.78 15.17
C THR A 287 12.94 -2.84 15.79
N ASP A 288 12.36 -1.96 14.98
CA ASP A 288 11.23 -1.12 15.42
C ASP A 288 10.06 -1.98 15.91
N GLU A 289 9.56 -1.73 17.13
CA GLU A 289 8.48 -2.54 17.70
C GLU A 289 7.19 -2.44 16.89
N ASN A 290 6.90 -1.30 16.27
CA ASN A 290 5.72 -1.16 15.41
C ASN A 290 5.89 -1.97 14.12
N LEU A 291 7.13 -2.07 13.60
CA LEU A 291 7.42 -2.98 12.50
C LEU A 291 7.17 -4.43 12.89
N LEU A 292 7.64 -4.89 14.05
CA LEU A 292 7.40 -6.27 14.48
C LEU A 292 5.91 -6.54 14.73
N TYR A 293 5.19 -5.58 15.30
CA TYR A 293 3.73 -5.62 15.47
C TYR A 293 3.03 -5.75 14.11
N GLY A 294 3.32 -4.85 13.18
CA GLY A 294 2.77 -4.88 11.82
C GLY A 294 3.11 -6.16 11.06
N LEU A 295 4.35 -6.65 11.19
CA LEU A 295 4.84 -7.85 10.51
C LEU A 295 4.22 -9.13 11.09
N ALA A 296 3.99 -9.21 12.40
CA ALA A 296 3.25 -10.31 12.99
C ALA A 296 1.82 -10.36 12.45
N GLY A 297 1.14 -9.20 12.37
CA GLY A 297 -0.19 -9.08 11.78
C GLY A 297 -0.21 -9.46 10.29
N PHE A 298 0.79 -8.99 9.53
CA PHE A 298 0.99 -9.34 8.13
C PHE A 298 1.00 -10.85 7.91
N TRP A 299 1.74 -11.60 8.74
CA TRP A 299 1.80 -13.05 8.64
C TRP A 299 0.51 -13.72 9.08
N ILE A 300 0.02 -13.39 10.28
CA ILE A 300 -1.15 -14.04 10.89
C ILE A 300 -2.38 -13.89 10.00
N PHE A 301 -2.68 -12.67 9.55
CA PHE A 301 -3.89 -12.34 8.81
C PHE A 301 -3.72 -12.49 7.30
N GLY A 302 -2.53 -12.21 6.76
CA GLY A 302 -2.24 -12.40 5.34
C GLY A 302 -2.04 -13.85 4.94
N GLY A 303 -1.60 -14.72 5.85
CA GLY A 303 -1.43 -16.15 5.60
C GLY A 303 -0.50 -16.46 4.42
N GLY A 304 0.52 -15.63 4.20
CA GLY A 304 1.45 -15.72 3.08
C GLY A 304 1.00 -15.04 1.77
N ARG A 305 -0.17 -14.39 1.74
CA ARG A 305 -0.70 -13.70 0.54
C ARG A 305 -0.30 -12.24 0.42
N PHE A 306 0.06 -11.58 1.52
CA PHE A 306 0.44 -10.18 1.48
C PHE A 306 1.82 -10.01 0.85
N THR A 307 1.99 -9.00 0.00
CA THR A 307 3.16 -8.83 -0.87
C THR A 307 4.33 -8.18 -0.15
N GLY A 308 4.10 -7.03 0.47
CA GLY A 308 5.15 -6.25 1.10
C GLY A 308 4.68 -5.44 2.29
N ILE A 309 5.57 -5.21 3.25
CA ILE A 309 5.36 -4.33 4.39
C ILE A 309 6.53 -3.37 4.56
N ALA A 310 6.24 -2.14 4.97
CA ALA A 310 7.22 -1.13 5.36
C ALA A 310 6.89 -0.56 6.74
N ALA A 311 7.91 0.00 7.40
CA ALA A 311 7.73 0.91 8.51
C ALA A 311 8.49 2.21 8.21
N THR A 312 7.79 3.33 8.20
CA THR A 312 8.34 4.66 7.92
C THR A 312 7.71 5.69 8.84
N GLU A 313 8.40 6.80 9.09
CA GLU A 313 7.76 7.98 9.65
C GLU A 313 6.82 8.59 8.62
N HIS A 314 5.90 9.44 9.06
CA HIS A 314 5.01 10.16 8.15
C HIS A 314 5.85 11.00 7.17
N ASP A 315 5.57 10.89 5.87
CA ASP A 315 6.29 11.56 4.77
C ASP A 315 7.80 11.28 4.64
N SER A 316 8.35 10.35 5.42
CA SER A 316 9.78 10.01 5.40
C SER A 316 10.08 8.91 4.38
N TYR A 317 10.12 9.31 3.10
CA TYR A 317 10.21 8.39 1.95
C TYR A 317 11.52 8.53 1.15
N ASN A 318 12.59 9.02 1.78
CA ASN A 318 13.93 9.11 1.16
C ASN A 318 14.86 7.92 1.49
N GLY A 319 14.51 7.11 2.49
CA GLY A 319 15.36 6.04 3.02
C GLY A 319 15.19 4.67 2.34
N THR A 320 15.87 3.68 2.91
CA THR A 320 15.67 2.24 2.65
C THR A 320 15.38 1.52 3.98
N PRO A 321 14.21 1.77 4.60
CA PRO A 321 13.86 1.16 5.88
C PRO A 321 13.80 -0.37 5.71
N PHE A 322 14.53 -1.08 6.55
CA PHE A 322 14.58 -2.53 6.50
C PHE A 322 14.92 -3.11 7.87
N SER A 323 14.42 -4.30 8.14
CA SER A 323 14.87 -5.11 9.26
C SER A 323 14.94 -6.58 8.82
N PRO A 324 15.88 -7.37 9.37
CA PRO A 324 16.09 -8.75 8.94
C PRO A 324 14.82 -9.61 8.94
N GLU A 325 13.89 -9.37 9.85
CA GLU A 325 12.63 -10.11 9.97
C GLU A 325 11.73 -9.95 8.73
N MET A 326 11.88 -8.87 7.94
CA MET A 326 11.22 -8.71 6.65
C MET A 326 11.67 -9.72 5.58
N SER A 327 12.68 -10.55 5.88
CA SER A 327 13.11 -11.67 5.04
C SER A 327 12.66 -13.04 5.57
N TYR A 328 11.90 -13.09 6.68
CA TYR A 328 11.50 -14.36 7.28
C TYR A 328 10.32 -14.94 6.54
N ASP A 329 10.60 -15.90 5.66
CA ASP A 329 9.57 -16.73 5.06
C ASP A 329 9.09 -17.78 6.05
N LEU A 330 7.98 -17.50 6.75
CA LEU A 330 7.36 -18.48 7.66
C LEU A 330 6.71 -19.64 6.89
N GLY A 331 6.57 -19.56 5.57
CA GLY A 331 5.96 -20.56 4.71
C GLY A 331 4.43 -20.50 4.72
N THR A 332 3.79 -21.64 4.43
CA THR A 332 2.33 -21.71 4.38
C THR A 332 1.74 -21.91 5.76
N PRO A 333 0.52 -21.40 6.03
CA PRO A 333 -0.18 -21.69 7.27
C PRO A 333 -0.31 -23.19 7.56
N ALA A 334 0.13 -23.62 8.74
CA ALA A 334 -0.08 -24.98 9.22
C ALA A 334 -1.42 -25.14 9.95
N GLU A 335 -2.00 -24.02 10.40
CA GLU A 335 -3.26 -23.99 11.13
C GLU A 335 -4.06 -22.70 10.87
N ALA A 336 -5.31 -22.70 11.33
CA ALA A 336 -6.11 -21.48 11.44
C ALA A 336 -5.56 -20.54 12.51
N VAL A 337 -5.93 -19.26 12.44
CA VAL A 337 -5.57 -18.29 13.48
C VAL A 337 -6.19 -18.71 14.81
N LYS A 338 -5.35 -18.83 15.85
CA LYS A 338 -5.79 -19.04 17.23
C LYS A 338 -5.91 -17.68 17.91
N SER A 339 -7.02 -17.47 18.60
CA SER A 339 -7.32 -16.21 19.29
C SER A 339 -7.60 -16.46 20.76
N ASP A 340 -7.00 -15.66 21.63
CA ASP A 340 -7.30 -15.59 23.06
C ASP A 340 -7.44 -14.11 23.46
N GLY A 341 -8.69 -13.65 23.54
CA GLY A 341 -9.00 -12.23 23.64
C GLY A 341 -8.40 -11.44 22.48
N ALA A 342 -7.52 -10.49 22.79
CA ALA A 342 -6.84 -9.64 21.81
C ALA A 342 -5.49 -10.21 21.33
N VAL A 343 -5.09 -11.39 21.82
CA VAL A 343 -3.90 -12.08 21.32
C VAL A 343 -4.30 -13.01 20.19
N HIS A 344 -3.57 -12.91 19.08
CA HIS A 344 -3.72 -13.79 17.94
C HIS A 344 -2.38 -14.44 17.63
N ALA A 345 -2.40 -15.73 17.29
CA ALA A 345 -1.21 -16.47 16.93
C ALA A 345 -1.49 -17.45 15.80
N ARG A 346 -0.45 -17.80 15.04
CA ARG A 346 -0.56 -18.76 13.94
C ARG A 346 0.75 -19.48 13.72
N ALA A 347 0.68 -20.81 13.63
CA ALA A 347 1.79 -21.63 13.17
C ALA A 347 1.82 -21.74 11.64
N PHE A 348 3.05 -21.80 11.11
CA PHE A 348 3.36 -21.97 9.70
C PHE A 348 4.35 -23.13 9.52
N THR A 349 4.56 -23.55 8.27
CA THR A 349 5.46 -24.66 7.97
C THR A 349 6.90 -24.40 8.43
N HIS A 350 7.36 -23.15 8.38
CA HIS A 350 8.74 -22.74 8.73
C HIS A 350 8.82 -21.76 9.90
N GLY A 351 7.74 -21.56 10.66
CA GLY A 351 7.78 -20.66 11.81
C GLY A 351 6.45 -20.45 12.50
N TRP A 352 6.39 -19.40 13.30
CA TRP A 352 5.24 -19.03 14.11
C TRP A 352 5.26 -17.53 14.38
N ALA A 353 4.08 -16.93 14.44
CA ALA A 353 3.90 -15.52 14.79
C ALA A 353 2.81 -15.35 15.84
N ALA A 354 2.96 -14.33 16.68
CA ALA A 354 1.93 -13.86 17.60
C ALA A 354 1.89 -12.35 17.66
N ILE A 355 0.70 -11.82 17.91
CA ILE A 355 0.41 -10.39 18.01
C ILE A 355 -0.58 -10.14 19.14
N ASN A 356 -0.40 -9.05 19.90
CA ASN A 356 -1.35 -8.57 20.89
C ASN A 356 -1.97 -7.26 20.40
N LEU A 357 -3.22 -7.30 19.93
CA LEU A 357 -3.97 -6.12 19.49
C LEU A 357 -4.59 -5.33 20.66
N GLY A 358 -4.36 -5.78 21.90
CA GLY A 358 -4.97 -5.21 23.10
C GLY A 358 -4.08 -4.18 23.78
N THR A 359 -4.68 -3.50 24.76
CA THR A 359 -4.03 -2.44 25.57
C THR A 359 -3.35 -2.95 26.84
N THR A 360 -3.35 -4.27 27.08
CA THR A 360 -2.76 -4.89 28.26
C THR A 360 -1.89 -6.08 27.87
N SER A 361 -0.84 -6.34 28.64
CA SER A 361 0.06 -7.47 28.37
C SER A 361 -0.61 -8.82 28.60
N ARG A 362 -0.16 -9.83 27.88
CA ARG A 362 -0.67 -11.20 27.95
C ARG A 362 0.46 -12.21 27.81
N MET A 363 0.34 -13.33 28.53
CA MET A 363 1.28 -14.44 28.40
C MET A 363 0.89 -15.30 27.20
N VAL A 364 1.88 -15.65 26.37
CA VAL A 364 1.70 -16.46 25.17
C VAL A 364 2.66 -17.64 25.23
N ARG A 365 2.17 -18.84 24.87
CA ARG A 365 3.01 -20.04 24.75
C ARG A 365 3.71 -20.06 23.39
N VAL A 366 5.01 -20.32 23.39
CA VAL A 366 5.82 -20.41 22.18
C VAL A 366 6.07 -21.89 21.86
N PRO A 367 5.83 -22.34 20.62
CA PRO A 367 6.18 -23.70 20.21
C PRO A 367 7.70 -23.97 20.35
N SER A 368 8.06 -25.20 20.70
CA SER A 368 9.45 -25.64 20.77
C SER A 368 10.11 -25.70 19.38
N GLY A 369 11.45 -25.63 19.35
CA GLY A 369 12.23 -25.83 18.12
C GLY A 369 12.20 -24.62 17.18
N LEU A 370 11.92 -23.43 17.73
CA LEU A 370 11.94 -22.18 17.00
C LEU A 370 13.20 -21.36 17.34
N LYS A 371 13.46 -20.33 16.55
CA LYS A 371 14.59 -19.40 16.63
C LYS A 371 14.13 -17.96 16.44
N ASP A 372 14.70 -17.06 17.24
CA ASP A 372 14.55 -15.63 17.07
C ASP A 372 15.49 -15.07 15.99
N ALA A 373 15.50 -13.74 15.87
CA ALA A 373 16.29 -13.08 14.85
C ALA A 373 17.80 -13.20 15.05
N ALA A 374 18.24 -13.33 16.30
CA ALA A 374 19.63 -13.56 16.67
C ALA A 374 20.03 -15.04 16.62
N GLY A 375 19.10 -15.96 16.31
CA GLY A 375 19.34 -17.39 16.27
C GLY A 375 19.28 -18.08 17.65
N ASN A 376 18.77 -17.39 18.67
CA ASN A 376 18.58 -17.96 20.00
C ASN A 376 17.27 -18.75 20.07
N THR A 377 17.20 -19.71 20.98
CA THR A 377 15.96 -20.42 21.28
C THR A 377 15.05 -19.51 22.12
N PRO A 378 13.82 -19.22 21.68
CA PRO A 378 12.90 -18.39 22.46
C PRO A 378 12.41 -19.13 23.72
N PRO A 379 11.95 -18.40 24.75
CA PRO A 379 11.39 -19.02 25.95
C PRO A 379 10.09 -19.77 25.61
N SER A 380 9.76 -20.81 26.38
CA SER A 380 8.51 -21.59 26.19
C SER A 380 7.23 -20.77 26.44
N THR A 381 7.36 -19.67 27.18
CA THR A 381 6.33 -18.66 27.42
C THR A 381 6.94 -17.28 27.35
N LEU A 382 6.25 -16.32 26.71
CA LEU A 382 6.63 -14.92 26.67
C LEU A 382 5.48 -14.03 27.12
N THR A 383 5.79 -12.91 27.77
CA THR A 383 4.82 -11.84 28.03
C THR A 383 4.83 -10.87 26.86
N LEU A 384 3.76 -10.87 26.07
CA LEU A 384 3.59 -9.98 24.93
C LEU A 384 2.92 -8.70 25.43
N GLN A 385 3.61 -7.56 25.32
CA GLN A 385 3.04 -6.29 25.77
C GLN A 385 1.88 -5.85 24.86
N ALA A 386 1.18 -4.80 25.29
CA ALA A 386 0.16 -4.15 24.46
C ALA A 386 0.77 -3.72 23.11
N HIS A 387 0.04 -3.99 22.02
CA HIS A 387 0.43 -3.60 20.66
C HIS A 387 1.84 -4.07 20.23
N GLN A 388 2.25 -5.25 20.68
CA GLN A 388 3.50 -5.88 20.27
C GLN A 388 3.26 -7.16 19.46
N GLY A 389 4.21 -7.47 18.59
CA GLY A 389 4.24 -8.69 17.80
C GLY A 389 5.60 -9.37 17.87
N VAL A 390 5.60 -10.68 17.65
CA VAL A 390 6.81 -11.51 17.59
C VAL A 390 6.72 -12.48 16.43
N LEU A 391 7.88 -12.79 15.86
CA LEU A 391 8.05 -13.78 14.81
C LEU A 391 9.22 -14.69 15.16
N TYR A 392 9.02 -15.98 14.99
CA TYR A 392 10.07 -16.98 15.15
C TYR A 392 10.08 -17.93 13.96
N ARG A 393 11.27 -18.31 13.52
CA ARG A 393 11.50 -19.28 12.43
C ARG A 393 11.89 -20.64 12.99
N LYS A 394 11.75 -21.70 12.22
CA LYS A 394 12.30 -23.02 12.58
C LYS A 394 13.80 -23.08 12.36
#